data_AF-A0AAW9K937-F1
#
_entry.id   AF-A0AAW9K937-F1
#
_cell.length_a   1.000
_cell.length_b   1.000
_cell.length_c   1.000
_cell.angle_alpha   90.00
_cell.angle_beta   90.00
_cell.angle_gamma   90.00
#
_symmetry.space_group_name_H-M   'P 1'
#
loop_
_entity.id
_entity.type
_entity.pdbx_description
1 polymer ?
#
loop_
_entity_poly.entity_id
_entity_poly.type
_entity_poly.pdbx_seq_one_letter_code
_entity_poly.pdbx_strand_id
1 'polypeptide(L)'
;KKKRFYVILLILIILIPVFTYAQLMTAQNSREKFDQDWRREITQQITDYQNSLGSDRIPEEWKKYRRIMLQQLQYYLDHDVNPSEPNGVTFTRIFMDNSATLFIPLLIMAIASDIVSSERSTGTIK
;
A
#
# COMPACT_ATOMS: atom_id res chain seq x y z
N LYS A 1 2.25 -26.81 -20.43
CA LYS A 1 2.75 -26.09 -19.23
C LYS A 1 3.28 -24.69 -19.56
N LYS A 2 4.27 -24.52 -20.46
CA LYS A 2 4.90 -23.21 -20.78
C LYS A 2 3.95 -22.09 -21.25
N LYS A 3 2.97 -22.37 -22.12
CA LYS A 3 2.09 -21.32 -22.70
C LYS A 3 1.22 -20.59 -21.66
N ARG A 4 0.72 -21.27 -20.61
CA ARG A 4 -0.15 -20.66 -19.59
C ARG A 4 0.62 -19.76 -18.63
N PHE A 5 1.85 -20.14 -18.30
CA PHE A 5 2.76 -19.30 -17.52
C PHE A 5 3.09 -17.99 -18.26
N TYR A 6 3.38 -18.06 -19.56
CA TYR A 6 3.60 -16.86 -20.36
C TYR A 6 2.36 -15.96 -20.45
N VAL A 7 1.15 -16.53 -20.47
CA VAL A 7 -0.09 -15.74 -20.42
C VAL A 7 -0.21 -14.97 -19.10
N ILE A 8 0.05 -15.63 -17.96
CA ILE A 8 0.02 -14.97 -16.65
C ILE A 8 1.12 -13.89 -16.54
N LEU A 9 2.33 -14.19 -17.02
CA LEU A 9 3.45 -13.25 -17.05
C LEU A 9 3.12 -12.02 -17.91
N LEU A 10 2.49 -12.23 -19.08
CA LEU A 10 2.11 -11.16 -20.00
C LEU A 10 1.00 -10.29 -19.40
N ILE A 11 0.04 -10.89 -18.69
CA ILE A 11 -0.98 -10.15 -17.92
C ILE A 11 -0.33 -9.30 -16.82
N LEU A 12 0.64 -9.83 -16.08
CA LEU A 12 1.37 -9.08 -15.04
C LEU A 12 2.19 -7.93 -15.65
N ILE A 13 2.87 -8.16 -16.78
CA ILE A 13 3.64 -7.14 -17.50
C ILE A 13 2.74 -5.99 -17.99
N ILE A 14 1.48 -6.25 -18.32
CA ILE A 14 0.51 -5.20 -18.72
C ILE A 14 -0.10 -4.51 -17.49
N LEU A 15 -0.44 -5.28 -16.45
CA LEU A 15 -1.08 -4.73 -15.25
C LEU A 15 -0.16 -3.81 -14.44
N ILE A 16 1.13 -4.13 -14.33
CA ILE A 16 2.08 -3.33 -13.53
C ILE A 16 2.17 -1.89 -14.06
N PRO A 17 2.44 -1.64 -15.37
CA PRO A 17 2.46 -0.28 -15.93
C PRO A 17 1.14 0.46 -15.77
N VAL A 18 0.01 -0.20 -16.03
CA VAL A 18 -1.33 0.41 -15.90
C VAL A 18 -1.58 0.85 -14.46
N PHE A 19 -1.26 -0.01 -13.49
CA PHE A 19 -1.40 0.32 -12.08
C PHE A 19 -0.46 1.46 -11.67
N THR A 20 0.82 1.41 -12.06
CA THR A 20 1.77 2.48 -11.75
C THR A 20 1.37 3.82 -12.39
N TYR A 21 0.81 3.79 -13.60
CA TYR A 21 0.33 4.98 -14.29
C TYR A 21 -0.91 5.58 -13.61
N ALA A 22 -1.85 4.74 -13.18
CA ALA A 22 -3.02 5.18 -12.41
C ALA A 22 -2.61 5.82 -11.07
N GLN A 23 -1.62 5.25 -10.38
CA GLN A 23 -1.05 5.82 -9.15
C GLN A 23 -0.38 7.17 -9.41
N LEU A 24 0.42 7.27 -10.48
CA LEU A 24 1.08 8.52 -10.87
C LEU A 24 0.06 9.62 -11.22
N MET A 25 -0.96 9.30 -12.03
CA MET A 25 -2.03 10.21 -12.41
C MET A 25 -2.84 10.66 -11.18
N THR A 26 -3.12 9.77 -10.24
CA THR A 26 -3.80 10.12 -8.99
C THR A 26 -2.94 11.06 -8.14
N ALA A 27 -1.64 10.77 -8.02
CA ALA A 27 -0.71 11.63 -7.30
C ALA A 27 -0.58 13.02 -7.95
N GLN A 28 -0.54 13.09 -9.28
CA GLN A 28 -0.51 14.36 -10.03
C GLN A 28 -1.79 15.17 -9.85
N ASN A 29 -2.96 14.55 -10.02
CA ASN A 29 -4.24 15.22 -9.80
C ASN A 29 -4.42 15.71 -8.35
N SER A 30 -3.89 14.96 -7.38
CA SER A 30 -3.83 15.40 -6.00
C SER A 30 -2.88 16.58 -5.83
N ARG A 31 -1.67 16.55 -6.40
CA ARG A 31 -0.74 17.71 -6.36
C ARG A 31 -1.34 18.97 -6.98
N GLU A 32 -2.04 18.86 -8.10
CA GLU A 32 -2.66 20.01 -8.76
C GLU A 32 -3.81 20.63 -7.95
N LYS A 33 -4.54 19.82 -7.18
CA LYS A 33 -5.63 20.28 -6.30
C LYS A 33 -5.14 20.72 -4.92
N PHE A 34 -4.02 20.17 -4.48
CA PHE A 34 -3.43 20.35 -3.15
C PHE A 34 -1.99 20.88 -3.26
N ASP A 35 -1.74 21.84 -4.15
CA ASP A 35 -0.49 22.64 -4.20
C ASP A 35 -0.32 23.54 -2.96
N GLN A 36 -1.00 23.17 -1.87
CA GLN A 36 -0.81 23.71 -0.54
C GLN A 36 0.34 22.95 0.11
N ASP A 37 1.32 23.72 0.57
CA ASP A 37 2.43 23.29 1.41
C ASP A 37 1.97 22.22 2.42
N TRP A 38 2.24 20.94 2.12
CA TRP A 38 1.83 19.78 2.91
C TRP A 38 2.22 19.92 4.39
N ARG A 39 3.27 20.72 4.65
CA ARG A 39 3.70 21.10 5.99
C ARG A 39 2.60 21.79 6.79
N ARG A 40 1.77 22.64 6.16
CA ARG A 40 0.62 23.29 6.82
C ARG A 40 -0.42 22.26 7.23
N GLU A 41 -0.72 21.29 6.37
CA GLU A 41 -1.66 20.21 6.70
C GLU A 41 -1.14 19.38 7.87
N ILE A 42 0.14 18.99 7.84
CA ILE A 42 0.76 18.23 8.94
C ILE A 42 0.83 19.06 10.23
N THR A 43 1.15 20.35 10.15
CA THR A 43 1.15 21.25 11.32
C THR A 43 -0.25 21.39 11.93
N GLN A 44 -1.28 21.47 11.09
CA GLN A 44 -2.68 21.49 11.54
C GLN A 44 -3.03 20.17 12.24
N GLN A 45 -2.70 19.03 11.64
CA GLN A 45 -2.94 17.71 12.24
C GLN A 45 -2.22 17.55 13.59
N ILE A 46 -0.96 17.99 13.69
CA ILE A 46 -0.19 18.00 14.94
C ILE A 46 -0.92 18.80 16.01
N THR A 47 -1.39 20.00 15.66
CA THR A 47 -2.13 20.87 16.58
C THR A 47 -3.41 20.19 17.07
N ASP A 48 -4.17 19.56 16.17
CA ASP A 48 -5.41 18.85 16.52
C ASP A 48 -5.13 17.64 17.44
N TYR A 49 -4.08 16.86 17.14
CA TYR A 49 -3.68 15.74 18.00
C TYR A 49 -3.22 16.21 19.38
N GLN A 50 -2.42 17.28 19.46
CA GLN A 50 -1.98 17.88 20.73
C GLN A 50 -3.16 18.39 21.56
N ASN A 51 -4.08 19.14 20.96
CA ASN A 51 -5.29 19.62 21.61
C ASN A 51 -6.15 18.47 22.15
N SER A 52 -6.24 17.39 21.37
CA SER A 52 -7.00 16.22 21.79
C SER A 52 -6.34 15.42 22.91
N LEU A 53 -5.00 15.37 22.96
CA LEU A 53 -4.23 14.70 24.01
C LEU A 53 -4.30 15.44 25.35
N GLY A 54 -4.43 16.76 25.32
CA GLY A 54 -4.66 17.60 26.50
C GLY A 54 -6.09 17.51 27.06
N SER A 55 -7.00 16.83 26.38
CA SER A 55 -8.37 16.62 26.84
C SER A 55 -8.46 15.39 27.75
N ASP A 56 -8.96 15.57 28.98
CA ASP A 56 -9.20 14.49 29.95
C ASP A 56 -10.33 13.54 29.53
N ARG A 57 -11.04 13.85 28.44
CA ARG A 57 -12.20 13.09 27.96
C ARG A 57 -11.80 11.86 27.12
N ILE A 58 -10.50 11.63 26.93
CA ILE A 58 -9.98 10.57 26.06
C ILE A 58 -9.38 9.47 26.92
N PRO A 59 -9.79 8.20 26.77
CA PRO A 59 -9.20 7.10 27.51
C PRO A 59 -7.70 6.96 27.20
N GLU A 60 -6.89 6.55 28.19
CA GLU A 60 -5.42 6.49 28.06
C GLU A 60 -4.94 5.59 26.92
N GLU A 61 -5.66 4.52 26.59
CA GLU A 61 -5.33 3.65 25.46
C GLU A 61 -5.35 4.40 24.12
N TRP A 62 -6.33 5.28 23.94
CA TRP A 62 -6.43 6.13 22.76
C TRP A 62 -5.38 7.23 22.75
N LYS A 63 -4.97 7.73 23.92
CA LYS A 63 -3.86 8.68 24.04
C LYS A 63 -2.53 8.06 23.60
N LYS A 64 -2.29 6.78 23.89
CA LYS A 64 -1.08 6.07 23.42
C LYS A 64 -0.99 6.06 21.89
N TYR A 65 -2.08 5.71 21.20
CA TYR A 65 -2.12 5.71 19.73
C TYR A 65 -1.88 7.13 19.17
N ARG A 66 -2.55 8.13 19.73
CA ARG A 66 -2.40 9.54 19.32
C ARG A 66 -0.98 10.06 19.54
N ARG A 67 -0.29 9.63 20.60
CA ARG A 67 1.12 9.98 20.84
C ARG A 67 2.04 9.40 19.77
N ILE A 68 1.81 8.16 19.35
CA ILE A 68 2.55 7.53 18.24
C ILE A 68 2.31 8.29 16.94
N MET A 69 1.05 8.63 16.65
CA MET A 69 0.69 9.40 15.46
C MET A 69 1.35 10.78 15.47
N LEU A 70 1.34 11.47 16.61
CA LEU A 70 1.99 12.76 16.78
C LEU A 70 3.50 12.69 16.49
N GLN A 71 4.18 11.66 17.00
CA GLN A 71 5.60 11.43 16.72
C GLN A 71 5.87 11.17 15.23
N GLN A 72 4.99 10.42 14.57
CA GLN A 72 5.11 10.16 13.14
C GLN A 72 4.92 11.43 12.30
N LEU A 73 3.93 12.27 12.64
CA LEU A 73 3.70 13.55 11.96
C LEU A 73 4.86 14.52 12.17
N GLN A 74 5.40 14.59 13.38
CA GLN A 74 6.57 15.39 13.70
C GLN A 74 7.80 14.91 12.91
N TYR A 75 8.00 13.59 12.80
CA TYR A 75 9.09 13.01 12.01
C TYR A 75 9.03 13.47 10.54
N TYR A 76 7.84 13.52 9.94
CA TYR A 76 7.67 14.01 8.56
C TYR A 76 8.10 15.47 8.41
N LEU A 77 7.76 16.35 9.35
CA LEU A 77 8.22 17.75 9.33
C LEU A 77 9.72 17.87 9.56
N ASP A 78 10.26 17.15 10.55
CA ASP A 78 11.66 17.26 10.96
C ASP A 78 12.63 16.76 9.88
N HIS A 79 12.21 15.76 9.10
CA HIS A 79 13.02 15.16 8.03
C HIS A 79 12.64 15.66 6.63
N ASP A 80 11.75 16.66 6.55
CA ASP A 80 11.22 17.20 5.30
C ASP A 80 10.66 16.14 4.34
N VAL A 81 10.02 15.11 4.90
CA VAL A 81 9.46 13.98 4.16
C VAL A 81 7.97 14.23 3.94
N ASN A 82 7.58 14.48 2.70
CA ASN A 82 6.16 14.62 2.36
C ASN A 82 5.45 13.25 2.40
N PRO A 83 4.49 13.03 3.32
CA PRO A 83 3.79 11.75 3.44
C PRO A 83 2.84 11.46 2.27
N SER A 84 2.44 12.50 1.54
CA SER A 84 1.56 12.42 0.38
C SER A 84 2.33 12.10 -0.91
N GLU A 85 3.67 12.10 -0.86
CA GLU A 85 4.48 11.70 -2.02
C GLU A 85 4.60 10.19 -2.14
N PRO A 86 4.50 9.65 -3.37
CA PRO A 86 4.81 8.24 -3.62
C PRO A 86 6.31 8.00 -3.35
N ASN A 87 6.64 7.35 -2.25
CA ASN A 87 8.00 6.90 -1.93
C ASN A 87 8.04 5.36 -1.78
N GLY A 88 9.24 4.76 -1.70
CA GLY A 88 9.40 3.29 -1.63
C GLY A 88 8.70 2.64 -0.43
N VAL A 89 8.52 3.36 0.68
CA VAL A 89 7.80 2.88 1.87
C VAL A 89 6.29 2.93 1.64
N THR A 90 5.77 4.04 1.11
CA THR A 90 4.36 4.20 0.71
C THR A 90 3.99 3.18 -0.36
N PHE A 91 4.86 2.96 -1.35
CA PHE A 91 4.70 1.92 -2.36
C PHE A 91 4.59 0.54 -1.72
N THR A 92 5.50 0.18 -0.82
CA THR A 92 5.48 -1.14 -0.16
C THR A 92 4.21 -1.35 0.65
N ARG A 93 3.77 -0.33 1.41
CA ARG A 93 2.51 -0.37 2.17
C ARG A 93 1.30 -0.55 1.24
N ILE A 94 1.16 0.30 0.22
CA ILE A 94 0.06 0.23 -0.75
C ILE A 94 0.09 -1.10 -1.51
N PHE A 95 1.28 -1.56 -1.90
CA PHE A 95 1.48 -2.84 -2.55
C PHE A 95 1.02 -3.98 -1.65
N MET A 96 1.43 -4.00 -0.37
CA MET A 96 0.96 -5.01 0.58
C MET A 96 -0.56 -4.97 0.76
N ASP A 97 -1.15 -3.80 0.97
CA ASP A 97 -2.60 -3.63 1.16
C ASP A 97 -3.41 -4.13 -0.05
N ASN A 98 -2.92 -3.87 -1.28
CA ASN A 98 -3.58 -4.29 -2.51
C ASN A 98 -3.20 -5.71 -2.95
N SER A 99 -2.06 -6.24 -2.50
CA SER A 99 -1.60 -7.59 -2.82
C SER A 99 -2.53 -8.66 -2.25
N ALA A 100 -3.17 -8.39 -1.12
CA ALA A 100 -4.15 -9.31 -0.56
C ALA A 100 -5.35 -9.53 -1.50
N THR A 101 -5.79 -8.49 -2.20
CA THR A 101 -6.99 -8.51 -3.03
C THR A 101 -6.75 -9.09 -4.42
N LEU A 102 -5.57 -8.88 -5.00
CA LEU A 102 -5.26 -9.30 -6.38
C LEU A 102 -4.20 -10.40 -6.46
N PHE A 103 -3.20 -10.37 -5.59
CA PHE A 103 -2.04 -11.26 -5.64
C PHE A 103 -2.30 -12.60 -4.96
N ILE A 104 -2.99 -12.63 -3.82
CA ILE A 104 -3.36 -13.87 -3.12
C ILE A 104 -4.20 -14.79 -4.04
N PRO A 105 -5.26 -14.32 -4.73
CA PRO A 105 -6.00 -15.17 -5.66
C PRO A 105 -5.15 -15.72 -6.81
N LEU A 106 -4.24 -14.92 -7.37
CA LEU A 106 -3.32 -15.36 -8.41
C LEU A 106 -2.31 -16.40 -7.90
N LEU A 107 -1.79 -16.21 -6.70
CA LEU A 107 -0.83 -17.11 -6.06
C LEU A 107 -1.49 -18.44 -5.68
N ILE A 108 -2.73 -18.40 -5.16
CA ILE A 108 -3.56 -19.59 -4.93
C ILE A 108 -3.84 -20.33 -6.24
N MET A 109 -4.20 -19.62 -7.32
CA MET A 109 -4.39 -20.26 -8.63
C MET A 109 -3.12 -20.91 -9.16
N ALA A 110 -1.95 -20.26 -8.99
CA ALA A 110 -0.68 -20.82 -9.42
C ALA A 110 -0.36 -22.12 -8.65
N ILE A 111 -0.46 -22.09 -7.32
CA ILE A 111 -0.21 -23.26 -6.46
C ILE A 111 -1.24 -24.36 -6.73
N ALA A 112 -2.53 -24.04 -6.81
CA ALA A 112 -3.59 -25.02 -7.09
C ALA A 112 -3.43 -25.65 -8.48
N SER A 113 -3.03 -24.87 -9.48
CA SER A 113 -2.71 -25.39 -10.81
C SER A 113 -1.49 -26.32 -10.78
N ASP A 114 -0.47 -26.03 -9.98
CA ASP A 114 0.70 -26.89 -9.84
C ASP A 114 0.36 -28.19 -9.10
N ILE A 115 -0.48 -28.13 -8.06
CA ILE A 115 -1.01 -29.31 -7.35
C ILE A 115 -1.84 -30.19 -8.31
N VAL A 116 -2.84 -29.63 -8.98
CA VAL A 116 -3.69 -30.38 -9.94
C VAL A 116 -2.88 -30.89 -11.14
N SER A 117 -1.85 -30.15 -11.57
CA SER A 117 -0.94 -30.61 -12.61
C SER A 117 0.01 -31.72 -12.13
N SER A 118 0.27 -31.84 -10.83
CA SER A 118 1.12 -32.89 -10.25
C SER A 118 0.39 -34.22 -10.16
N GLU A 119 -0.92 -34.23 -9.87
CA GLU A 119 -1.72 -35.46 -9.82
C GLU A 119 -1.83 -36.16 -11.19
N ARG A 120 -1.89 -35.40 -12.28
CA ARG A 120 -1.89 -35.98 -13.65
C ARG A 120 -0.52 -36.46 -14.13
N SER A 121 0.54 -36.22 -13.37
CA SER A 121 1.91 -36.69 -13.70
C SER A 121 2.21 -38.09 -13.16
N THR A 122 1.44 -38.58 -12.19
CA THR A 122 1.72 -39.86 -11.50
C THR A 122 0.92 -41.04 -12.09
N GLY A 123 -0.02 -40.77 -12.99
CA GLY A 123 -0.95 -41.76 -13.53
C GLY A 123 -0.76 -42.12 -15.01
N THR A 124 0.44 -42.55 -15.41
CA THR A 124 0.61 -43.62 -16.44
C THR A 124 2.02 -44.22 -16.33
N ILE A 125 2.23 -45.11 -15.35
CA ILE A 125 3.20 -46.20 -15.56
C ILE A 125 2.44 -47.29 -16.33
N LYS A 126 3.09 -47.77 -17.39
CA LYS A 126 2.62 -48.83 -18.30
C LYS A 126 2.02 -50.03 -17.60
#